data_AF-A0A9D9BYP7-F1
#
_entry.id   AF-A0A9D9BYP7-F1
#
_cell.length_a   1.000
_cell.length_b   1.000
_cell.length_c   1.000
_cell.angle_alpha   90.00
_cell.angle_beta   90.00
_cell.angle_gamma   90.00
#
_symmetry.space_group_name_H-M   'P 1'
#
loop_
_entity.id
_entity.type
_entity.pdbx_description
1 polymer ?
#
loop_
_entity_poly.entity_id
_entity_poly.type
_entity_poly.pdbx_seq_one_letter_code
_entity_poly.pdbx_strand_id
1 'polypeptide(L)'
;MKDNKNELEPKDKEEETKEKEDKPKKKTAEDVEKEMQQMLDDLSQQMGVDKNQIRVISIKAPKRNFLTILIESLYYIISTALLFIGLSGYISWCEGKWYDLLFYSLMFSAIELVLRNVFLVIFKKTFIQTFGLVMVVPPLIALFVCIFIPFIVTPISIGRYLIVCAILLIVREFIKKYSVDFYYRHKKVKNKK
;
A
#
# COMPACT_ATOMS: atom_id res chain seq x y z
N MET A 1 19.39 71.10 26.23
CA MET A 1 18.16 71.02 27.05
C MET A 1 16.99 70.86 26.11
N LYS A 2 16.19 69.79 26.31
CA LYS A 2 14.76 69.65 25.98
C LYS A 2 14.35 69.70 24.51
N ASP A 3 13.98 68.52 23.97
CA ASP A 3 12.60 68.18 23.52
C ASP A 3 12.46 68.52 22.01
N ASN A 4 11.77 67.82 21.11
CA ASN A 4 10.74 66.81 21.17
C ASN A 4 10.56 66.22 19.75
N LYS A 5 10.25 64.92 19.69
CA LYS A 5 9.30 64.18 18.82
C LYS A 5 9.13 64.39 17.30
N ASN A 6 8.93 63.19 16.71
CA ASN A 6 8.04 62.81 15.60
C ASN A 6 8.49 63.20 14.19
N GLU A 7 8.30 62.40 13.14
CA GLU A 7 7.80 61.04 12.89
C GLU A 7 8.14 60.82 11.41
N LEU A 8 8.49 59.60 11.00
CA LEU A 8 7.87 58.90 9.86
C LEU A 8 8.69 57.66 9.48
N GLU A 9 7.97 56.54 9.50
CA GLU A 9 8.38 55.18 9.18
C GLU A 9 8.89 55.01 7.74
N PRO A 10 9.62 53.91 7.48
CA PRO A 10 9.23 53.08 6.35
C PRO A 10 8.96 51.63 6.78
N LYS A 11 7.73 51.19 6.51
CA LYS A 11 7.35 49.79 6.27
C LYS A 11 8.07 49.28 5.03
N ASP A 12 8.75 48.14 5.16
CA ASP A 12 8.49 46.95 4.35
C ASP A 12 9.33 45.80 4.93
N LYS A 13 8.66 44.94 5.70
CA LYS A 13 9.21 43.69 6.23
C LYS A 13 8.97 42.59 5.22
N GLU A 14 10.05 42.07 4.67
CA GLU A 14 10.14 40.72 4.11
C GLU A 14 9.75 39.69 5.19
N GLU A 15 8.64 38.97 4.99
CA GLU A 15 8.35 37.75 5.73
C GLU A 15 8.91 36.54 4.95
N GLU A 16 10.18 36.22 5.19
CA GLU A 16 10.71 34.87 5.01
C GLU A 16 10.02 33.94 6.03
N THR A 17 8.96 33.26 5.59
CA THR A 17 8.35 32.18 6.37
C THR A 17 9.28 30.96 6.31
N LYS A 18 10.09 30.80 7.35
CA LYS A 18 10.88 29.59 7.61
C LYS A 18 9.96 28.38 7.76
N GLU A 19 9.94 27.52 6.74
CA GLU A 19 9.51 26.14 6.86
C GLU A 19 10.35 25.45 7.94
N LYS A 20 9.74 25.23 9.12
CA LYS A 20 10.26 24.29 10.09
C LYS A 20 10.08 22.89 9.51
N GLU A 21 11.17 22.34 9.01
CA GLU A 21 11.36 20.89 8.84
C GLU A 21 10.93 20.17 10.13
N ASP A 22 9.75 19.54 10.10
CA ASP A 22 9.30 18.62 11.13
C ASP A 22 10.10 17.32 10.96
N LYS A 23 11.35 17.35 11.44
CA LYS A 23 12.20 16.16 11.52
C LYS A 23 11.49 15.15 12.43
N PRO A 24 11.26 13.90 11.98
CA PRO A 24 10.67 12.88 12.83
C PRO A 24 11.58 12.67 14.04
N LYS A 25 11.12 13.10 15.23
CA LYS A 25 11.76 12.76 16.50
C LYS A 25 11.91 11.24 16.53
N LYS A 26 13.14 10.75 16.50
CA LYS A 26 13.46 9.37 16.84
C LYS A 26 12.91 9.13 18.25
N LYS A 27 11.79 8.42 18.36
CA LYS A 27 11.32 7.88 19.64
C LYS A 27 12.48 7.17 20.30
N THR A 28 12.80 7.56 21.51
CA THR A 28 13.88 6.95 22.30
C THR A 28 13.46 5.53 22.64
N ALA A 29 14.41 4.62 22.91
CA ALA A 29 14.06 3.25 23.33
C ALA A 29 13.11 3.24 24.53
N GLU A 30 13.25 4.22 25.43
CA GLU A 30 12.40 4.45 26.60
C GLU A 30 10.94 4.80 26.25
N ASP A 31 10.69 5.49 25.13
CA ASP A 31 9.33 5.86 24.71
C ASP A 31 8.57 4.64 24.19
N VAL A 32 9.28 3.73 23.51
CA VAL A 32 8.71 2.47 23.01
C VAL A 32 8.41 1.52 24.16
N GLU A 33 9.27 1.50 25.19
CA GLU A 33 9.08 0.68 26.38
C GLU A 33 7.84 1.12 27.18
N LYS A 34 7.64 2.44 27.34
CA LYS A 34 6.43 3.00 27.95
C LYS A 34 5.15 2.69 27.17
N GLU A 35 5.17 2.83 25.85
CA GLU A 35 4.03 2.45 25.00
C GLU A 35 3.70 0.96 25.10
N MET A 36 4.72 0.10 25.23
CA MET A 36 4.53 -1.34 25.39
C MET A 36 3.97 -1.69 26.77
N GLN A 37 4.43 -1.03 27.84
CA GLN A 37 3.88 -1.19 29.19
C GLN A 37 2.39 -0.81 29.23
N GLN A 38 2.01 0.31 28.60
CA GLN A 38 0.62 0.74 28.54
C GLN A 38 -0.28 -0.27 27.80
N MET A 39 0.19 -0.82 26.68
CA MET A 39 -0.58 -1.87 25.97
C MET A 39 -0.76 -3.14 26.81
N LEU A 40 0.25 -3.53 27.60
CA LEU A 40 0.17 -4.70 28.49
C LEU A 40 -0.82 -4.47 29.64
N ASP A 41 -0.88 -3.25 30.16
CA ASP A 41 -1.80 -2.85 31.22
C ASP A 41 -3.25 -2.86 30.74
N ASP A 42 -3.50 -2.31 29.54
CA ASP A 42 -4.81 -2.33 28.90
C ASP A 42 -5.28 -3.76 28.61
N LEU A 43 -4.38 -4.63 28.12
CA LEU A 43 -4.67 -6.04 27.86
C LEU A 43 -4.95 -6.84 29.15
N SER A 44 -4.21 -6.56 30.23
CA SER A 44 -4.41 -7.20 31.53
C SER A 44 -5.76 -6.80 32.14
N GLN A 45 -6.13 -5.51 32.05
CA GLN A 45 -7.45 -5.04 32.48
C GLN A 45 -8.60 -5.62 31.65
N GLN A 46 -8.45 -5.72 30.33
CA GLN A 46 -9.52 -6.24 29.47
C GLN A 46 -9.71 -7.74 29.58
N MET A 47 -8.63 -8.51 29.74
CA MET A 47 -8.69 -9.97 29.73
C MET A 47 -8.67 -10.60 31.13
N GLY A 48 -8.45 -9.82 32.19
CA GLY A 48 -8.33 -10.32 33.57
C GLY A 48 -7.13 -11.28 33.75
N VAL A 49 -6.15 -11.21 32.85
CA VAL A 49 -4.97 -12.08 32.86
C VAL A 49 -3.81 -11.33 33.50
N ASP A 50 -3.09 -12.03 34.36
CA ASP A 50 -1.94 -11.51 35.09
C ASP A 50 -0.81 -11.12 34.10
N LYS A 51 -0.21 -9.92 34.27
CA LYS A 51 0.79 -9.38 33.33
C LYS A 51 1.96 -10.33 33.09
N ASN A 52 2.31 -11.12 34.09
CA ASN A 52 3.39 -12.10 34.06
C ASN A 52 3.11 -13.32 33.15
N GLN A 53 1.85 -13.55 32.77
CA GLN A 53 1.47 -14.63 31.85
C GLN A 53 1.45 -14.18 30.39
N ILE A 54 1.52 -12.87 30.13
CA ILE A 54 1.51 -12.31 28.77
C ILE A 54 2.91 -12.42 28.17
N ARG A 55 3.14 -13.44 27.33
CA ARG A 55 4.38 -13.53 26.53
C ARG A 55 4.34 -12.58 25.34
N VAL A 56 5.08 -11.48 25.44
CA VAL A 56 5.36 -10.60 24.30
C VAL A 56 6.37 -11.30 23.38
N ILE A 57 5.90 -11.82 22.25
CA ILE A 57 6.78 -12.34 21.21
C ILE A 57 7.12 -11.19 20.28
N SER A 58 8.35 -10.67 20.41
CA SER A 58 8.92 -9.73 19.43
C SER A 58 9.10 -10.45 18.09
N ILE A 59 8.11 -10.37 17.20
CA ILE A 59 8.25 -10.81 15.81
C ILE A 59 9.10 -9.76 15.09
N LYS A 60 10.41 -10.04 14.93
CA LYS A 60 11.26 -9.24 14.05
C LYS A 60 10.71 -9.38 12.63
N ALA A 61 10.03 -8.34 12.13
CA ALA A 61 9.60 -8.30 10.74
C ALA A 61 10.84 -8.47 9.85
N PRO A 62 10.84 -9.42 8.89
CA PRO A 62 11.99 -9.60 8.01
C PRO A 62 12.22 -8.29 7.25
N LYS A 63 13.45 -7.75 7.31
CA LYS A 63 13.82 -6.58 6.51
C LYS A 63 13.59 -6.93 5.04
N ARG A 64 12.64 -6.25 4.39
CA ARG A 64 12.41 -6.36 2.95
C ARG A 64 13.57 -5.66 2.25
N ASN A 65 14.40 -6.42 1.54
CA ASN A 65 15.43 -5.86 0.68
C ASN A 65 14.78 -5.19 -0.54
N PHE A 66 15.35 -4.09 -1.03
CA PHE A 66 14.86 -3.41 -2.23
C PHE A 66 14.75 -4.35 -3.43
N LEU A 67 15.73 -5.25 -3.59
CA LEU A 67 15.72 -6.29 -4.63
C LEU A 67 14.52 -7.25 -4.50
N THR A 68 14.11 -7.58 -3.27
CA THR A 68 12.91 -8.40 -3.04
C THR A 68 11.64 -7.66 -3.46
N ILE A 69 11.54 -6.37 -3.14
CA ILE A 69 10.40 -5.53 -3.53
C ILE A 69 10.31 -5.43 -5.07
N LEU A 70 11.46 -5.25 -5.73
CA LEU A 70 11.52 -5.17 -7.19
C LEU A 70 11.09 -6.48 -7.86
N ILE A 71 11.60 -7.63 -7.40
CA ILE A 71 11.22 -8.94 -7.93
C ILE A 71 9.74 -9.23 -7.69
N GLU A 72 9.22 -8.92 -6.50
CA GLU A 72 7.81 -9.10 -6.17
C GLU A 72 6.91 -8.23 -7.07
N SER A 73 7.32 -6.98 -7.32
CA SER A 73 6.61 -6.06 -8.23
C SER A 73 6.65 -6.55 -9.67
N LEU A 74 7.80 -7.02 -10.14
CA LEU A 74 7.95 -7.54 -11.51
C LEU A 74 7.11 -8.80 -11.71
N TYR A 75 7.17 -9.74 -10.76
CA TYR A 75 6.33 -10.93 -10.76
C TYR A 75 4.85 -10.55 -10.82
N TYR A 76 4.45 -9.57 -10.01
CA TYR A 76 3.08 -9.08 -9.97
C TYR A 76 2.59 -8.52 -11.31
N ILE A 77 3.41 -7.69 -11.95
CA ILE A 77 3.12 -7.11 -13.26
C ILE A 77 2.98 -8.22 -14.31
N ILE A 78 3.93 -9.16 -14.35
CA ILE A 78 3.94 -10.26 -15.32
C ILE A 78 2.72 -11.16 -15.13
N SER A 79 2.40 -11.56 -13.90
CA SER A 79 1.21 -12.37 -13.61
C SER A 79 -0.07 -11.65 -14.03
N THR A 80 -0.15 -10.35 -13.80
CA THR A 80 -1.31 -9.54 -14.19
C THR A 80 -1.45 -9.46 -15.72
N ALA A 81 -0.36 -9.24 -16.43
CA ALA A 81 -0.33 -9.22 -17.89
C ALA A 81 -0.77 -10.57 -18.49
N LEU A 82 -0.23 -11.68 -17.96
CA LEU A 82 -0.61 -13.03 -18.37
C LEU A 82 -2.10 -13.31 -18.13
N LEU A 83 -2.64 -12.85 -17.01
CA LEU A 83 -4.07 -13.00 -16.71
C LEU A 83 -4.94 -12.20 -17.69
N PHE A 84 -4.58 -10.95 -18.00
CA PHE A 84 -5.33 -10.17 -18.99
C PHE A 84 -5.28 -10.80 -20.37
N ILE A 85 -4.10 -11.20 -20.85
CA ILE A 85 -3.94 -11.84 -22.17
C ILE A 85 -4.74 -13.15 -22.21
N GLY A 86 -4.60 -13.99 -21.18
CA GLY A 86 -5.32 -15.25 -21.07
C GLY A 86 -6.83 -15.04 -21.07
N LEU A 87 -7.36 -14.21 -20.16
CA LEU A 87 -8.80 -13.95 -20.06
C LEU A 87 -9.39 -13.28 -21.31
N SER A 88 -8.60 -12.44 -22.00
CA SER A 88 -9.03 -11.83 -23.25
C SER A 88 -9.28 -12.86 -24.34
N GLY A 89 -8.44 -13.89 -24.44
CA GLY A 89 -8.62 -14.98 -25.41
C GLY A 89 -9.87 -15.83 -25.17
N TYR A 90 -10.34 -15.93 -23.91
CA TYR A 90 -11.54 -16.71 -23.57
C TYR A 90 -12.84 -15.90 -23.61
N ILE A 91 -12.83 -14.68 -23.06
CA ILE A 91 -14.05 -13.90 -22.82
C ILE A 91 -14.30 -12.86 -23.92
N SER A 92 -13.27 -12.49 -24.70
CA SER A 92 -13.34 -11.44 -25.73
C SER A 92 -14.06 -10.20 -25.20
N TRP A 93 -13.48 -9.60 -24.15
CA TRP A 93 -14.07 -8.46 -23.44
C TRP A 93 -13.75 -7.11 -24.08
N CYS A 94 -12.74 -7.04 -24.94
CA CYS A 94 -12.29 -5.82 -25.59
C CYS A 94 -11.92 -6.02 -27.06
N GLU A 95 -12.00 -4.92 -27.80
CA GLU A 95 -11.43 -4.79 -29.14
C GLU A 95 -10.04 -4.20 -29.01
N GLY A 96 -9.02 -4.96 -29.41
CA GLY A 96 -7.63 -4.54 -29.30
C GLY A 96 -6.69 -5.67 -29.72
N LYS A 97 -5.47 -5.31 -30.09
CA LYS A 97 -4.41 -6.29 -30.36
C LYS A 97 -3.76 -6.70 -29.03
N TRP A 98 -3.00 -7.80 -29.06
CA TRP A 98 -2.35 -8.33 -27.85
C TRP A 98 -1.40 -7.34 -27.16
N TYR A 99 -0.83 -6.39 -27.90
CA TYR A 99 0.04 -5.36 -27.33
C TYR A 99 -0.74 -4.26 -26.60
N ASP A 100 -1.99 -3.98 -27.00
CA ASP A 100 -2.86 -3.03 -26.31
C ASP A 100 -3.24 -3.59 -24.93
N LEU A 101 -3.48 -4.90 -24.86
CA LEU A 101 -3.68 -5.63 -23.59
C LEU A 101 -2.44 -5.59 -22.69
N LEU A 102 -1.25 -5.71 -23.28
CA LEU A 102 -0.01 -5.62 -22.52
C LEU A 102 0.17 -4.20 -21.95
N PHE A 103 -0.04 -3.17 -22.76
CA PHE A 103 0.01 -1.78 -22.31
C PHE A 103 -1.05 -1.48 -21.25
N TYR A 104 -2.28 -1.98 -21.43
CA TYR A 104 -3.35 -1.91 -20.44
C TYR A 104 -2.94 -2.54 -19.12
N SER A 105 -2.36 -3.75 -19.15
CA SER A 105 -1.93 -4.44 -17.94
C SER A 105 -0.83 -3.68 -17.18
N LEU A 106 0.09 -3.03 -17.90
CA LEU A 106 1.14 -2.19 -17.33
C LEU A 106 0.56 -0.93 -16.68
N MET A 107 -0.32 -0.23 -17.38
CA MET A 107 -1.01 0.96 -16.86
C MET A 107 -1.85 0.64 -15.64
N PHE A 108 -2.65 -0.42 -15.71
CA PHE A 108 -3.42 -0.92 -14.58
C PHE A 108 -2.53 -1.24 -13.37
N SER A 109 -1.43 -1.96 -13.59
CA SER A 109 -0.49 -2.30 -12.52
C SER A 109 0.18 -1.06 -11.91
N ALA A 110 0.53 -0.08 -12.73
CA ALA A 110 1.12 1.19 -12.28
C ALA A 110 0.12 2.00 -11.43
N ILE A 111 -1.10 2.18 -11.93
CA ILE A 111 -2.18 2.88 -11.22
C ILE A 111 -2.49 2.19 -9.90
N GLU A 112 -2.59 0.85 -9.92
CA GLU A 112 -2.81 0.08 -8.70
C GLU A 112 -1.69 0.26 -7.68
N LEU A 113 -0.43 0.22 -8.11
CA LEU A 113 0.72 0.37 -7.22
C LEU A 113 0.73 1.76 -6.56
N VAL A 114 0.44 2.80 -7.33
CA VAL A 114 0.28 4.17 -6.82
C VAL A 114 -0.87 4.22 -5.81
N LEU A 115 -2.04 3.70 -6.15
CA LEU A 115 -3.21 3.68 -5.25
C LEU A 115 -2.94 2.89 -3.98
N ARG A 116 -2.28 1.72 -4.04
CA ARG A 116 -1.88 0.95 -2.86
C ARG A 116 -1.00 1.78 -1.93
N ASN A 117 0.00 2.48 -2.48
CA ASN A 117 0.89 3.31 -1.68
C ASN A 117 0.14 4.48 -1.04
N VAL A 118 -0.73 5.15 -1.80
CA VAL A 118 -1.59 6.23 -1.27
C VAL A 118 -2.50 5.71 -0.15
N PHE A 119 -3.15 4.56 -0.35
CA PHE A 119 -4.00 3.93 0.67
C PHE A 119 -3.21 3.53 1.92
N LEU A 120 -2.00 3.00 1.76
CA LEU A 120 -1.13 2.67 2.88
C LEU A 120 -0.67 3.90 3.66
N VAL A 121 -0.50 5.05 3.00
CA VAL A 121 -0.11 6.30 3.68
C VAL A 121 -1.29 6.91 4.42
N ILE A 122 -2.45 7.00 3.78
CA ILE A 122 -3.65 7.67 4.31
C ILE A 122 -4.36 6.81 5.36
N PHE A 123 -4.56 5.52 5.09
CA PHE A 123 -5.42 4.63 5.89
C PHE A 123 -4.64 3.62 6.74
N LYS A 124 -3.52 4.03 7.35
CA LYS A 124 -2.69 3.16 8.20
C LYS A 124 -3.48 2.47 9.31
N LYS A 125 -4.34 3.21 10.01
CA LYS A 125 -5.16 2.69 11.12
C LYS A 125 -6.18 1.67 10.62
N THR A 126 -6.88 1.99 9.53
CA THR A 126 -7.88 1.11 8.90
C THR A 126 -7.25 -0.16 8.35
N PHE A 127 -6.03 -0.08 7.82
CA PHE A 127 -5.29 -1.26 7.34
C PHE A 127 -5.09 -2.30 8.46
N ILE A 128 -4.71 -1.84 9.66
CA ILE A 128 -4.52 -2.71 10.83
C ILE A 128 -5.88 -3.28 11.29
N GLN A 129 -6.92 -2.43 11.39
CA GLN A 129 -8.24 -2.85 11.85
C GLN A 129 -8.94 -3.85 10.91
N THR A 130 -8.70 -3.76 9.61
CA THR A 130 -9.33 -4.63 8.59
C THR A 130 -8.51 -5.87 8.26
N PHE A 131 -7.42 -6.14 8.99
CA PHE A 131 -6.47 -7.23 8.67
C PHE A 131 -6.02 -7.21 7.19
N GLY A 132 -5.92 -6.02 6.59
CA GLY A 132 -5.53 -5.86 5.19
C GLY A 132 -6.63 -6.11 4.17
N LEU A 133 -7.89 -6.37 4.55
CA LEU A 133 -9.02 -6.51 3.61
C LEU A 133 -9.25 -5.23 2.79
N VAL A 134 -8.91 -4.06 3.36
CA VAL A 134 -8.94 -2.78 2.64
C VAL A 134 -8.04 -2.76 1.38
N MET A 135 -7.07 -3.68 1.27
CA MET A 135 -6.19 -3.79 0.10
C MET A 135 -6.88 -4.31 -1.17
N VAL A 136 -8.14 -4.75 -1.08
CA VAL A 136 -8.96 -5.09 -2.25
C VAL A 136 -9.53 -3.83 -2.92
N VAL A 137 -9.60 -2.71 -2.20
CA VAL A 137 -10.16 -1.45 -2.73
C VAL A 137 -9.26 -0.81 -3.81
N PRO A 138 -7.92 -0.68 -3.63
CA PRO A 138 -7.04 -0.12 -4.66
C PRO A 138 -7.17 -0.76 -6.05
N PRO A 139 -7.15 -2.10 -6.21
CA PRO A 139 -7.30 -2.70 -7.54
C PRO A 139 -8.69 -2.50 -8.13
N LEU A 140 -9.76 -2.42 -7.32
CA LEU A 140 -11.09 -2.06 -7.81
C LEU A 140 -11.10 -0.64 -8.38
N ILE A 141 -10.55 0.33 -7.64
CA ILE A 141 -10.45 1.73 -8.11
C ILE A 141 -9.57 1.79 -9.36
N ALA A 142 -8.45 1.09 -9.40
CA ALA A 142 -7.56 1.05 -10.57
C ALA A 142 -8.28 0.54 -11.82
N LEU A 143 -9.11 -0.50 -11.70
CA LEU A 143 -9.93 -0.99 -12.81
C LEU A 143 -10.89 0.08 -13.32
N PHE A 144 -11.64 0.71 -12.41
CA PHE A 144 -12.55 1.80 -12.78
C PHE A 144 -11.81 2.94 -13.48
N VAL A 145 -10.67 3.38 -12.94
CA VAL A 145 -9.86 4.44 -13.55
C VAL A 145 -9.39 4.04 -14.95
N CYS A 146 -8.95 2.79 -15.14
CA CYS A 146 -8.51 2.31 -16.45
C CYS A 146 -9.62 2.28 -17.51
N ILE A 147 -10.89 2.09 -17.12
CA ILE A 147 -12.03 2.19 -18.06
C ILE A 147 -12.16 3.59 -18.66
N PHE A 148 -11.88 4.63 -17.88
CA PHE A 148 -12.05 6.02 -18.30
C PHE A 148 -10.88 6.56 -19.12
N ILE A 149 -9.89 5.71 -19.44
CA ILE A 149 -8.78 6.07 -20.30
C ILE A 149 -9.04 5.47 -21.70
N PRO A 150 -9.78 6.19 -22.57
CA PRO A 150 -10.29 5.64 -23.83
C PRO A 150 -9.19 5.28 -24.84
N PHE A 151 -7.95 5.70 -24.60
CA PHE A 151 -6.83 5.47 -25.51
C PHE A 151 -6.21 4.06 -25.41
N ILE A 152 -6.58 3.27 -24.40
CA ILE A 152 -5.86 2.03 -24.11
C ILE A 152 -6.62 0.81 -24.64
N VAL A 153 -7.85 0.59 -24.17
CA VAL A 153 -8.66 -0.57 -24.56
C VAL A 153 -10.14 -0.19 -24.49
N THR A 154 -10.88 -0.43 -25.57
CA THR A 154 -12.33 -0.23 -25.61
C THR A 154 -13.05 -1.54 -25.24
N PRO A 155 -13.77 -1.59 -24.11
CA PRO A 155 -14.53 -2.79 -23.76
C PRO A 155 -15.73 -2.95 -24.71
N ILE A 156 -15.92 -4.16 -25.24
CA ILE A 156 -17.08 -4.53 -26.08
C ILE A 156 -18.36 -4.50 -25.25
N SER A 157 -18.26 -4.93 -24.00
CA SER A 157 -19.38 -4.97 -23.06
C SER A 157 -18.87 -4.75 -21.64
N ILE A 158 -19.50 -3.82 -20.93
CA ILE A 158 -19.23 -3.56 -19.52
C ILE A 158 -19.44 -4.82 -18.67
N GLY A 159 -20.43 -5.64 -18.99
CA GLY A 159 -20.66 -6.90 -18.27
C GLY A 159 -19.49 -7.89 -18.40
N ARG A 160 -18.97 -8.06 -19.63
CA ARG A 160 -17.80 -8.92 -19.88
C ARG A 160 -16.55 -8.39 -19.19
N TYR A 161 -16.36 -7.07 -19.23
CA TYR A 161 -15.28 -6.40 -18.51
C TYR A 161 -15.35 -6.68 -17.00
N LEU A 162 -16.52 -6.51 -16.38
CA LEU A 162 -16.70 -6.76 -14.94
C LEU A 162 -16.44 -8.23 -14.58
N ILE A 163 -16.84 -9.17 -15.43
CA ILE A 163 -16.55 -10.60 -15.22
C ILE A 163 -15.03 -10.86 -15.27
N VAL A 164 -14.33 -10.34 -16.27
CA VAL A 164 -12.86 -10.45 -16.37
C VAL A 164 -12.18 -9.86 -15.16
N CYS A 165 -12.64 -8.69 -14.70
CA CYS A 165 -12.16 -8.04 -13.50
C CYS A 165 -12.36 -8.90 -12.26
N ALA A 166 -13.55 -9.45 -12.06
CA ALA A 166 -13.86 -10.31 -10.91
C ALA A 166 -12.97 -11.56 -10.91
N ILE A 167 -12.84 -12.24 -12.05
CA ILE A 167 -11.96 -13.41 -12.19
C ILE A 167 -10.51 -13.03 -11.91
N LEU A 168 -10.05 -11.90 -12.45
CA LEU A 168 -8.69 -11.43 -12.24
C LEU A 168 -8.41 -11.17 -10.75
N LEU A 169 -9.30 -10.49 -10.04
CA LEU A 169 -9.15 -10.22 -8.60
C LEU A 169 -9.10 -11.52 -7.79
N ILE A 170 -9.99 -12.47 -8.08
CA ILE A 170 -10.04 -13.76 -7.39
C ILE A 170 -8.75 -14.53 -7.63
N VAL A 171 -8.40 -14.77 -8.90
CA VAL A 171 -7.22 -15.55 -9.29
C VAL A 171 -5.94 -14.91 -8.75
N ARG A 172 -5.87 -13.58 -8.78
CA ARG A 172 -4.74 -12.82 -8.23
C ARG A 172 -4.56 -13.04 -6.72
N GLU A 173 -5.62 -12.97 -5.92
CA GLU A 173 -5.51 -13.23 -4.48
C GLU A 173 -5.13 -14.69 -4.19
N PHE A 174 -5.59 -15.63 -5.01
CA PHE A 174 -5.14 -17.03 -4.94
C PHE A 174 -3.64 -17.17 -5.24
N ILE A 175 -3.15 -16.56 -6.33
CA ILE A 175 -1.72 -16.58 -6.70
C ILE A 175 -0.88 -15.99 -5.59
N LYS A 176 -1.27 -14.82 -5.06
CA LYS A 176 -0.56 -14.15 -3.98
C LYS A 176 -0.49 -15.02 -2.73
N LYS A 177 -1.61 -15.60 -2.30
CA LYS A 177 -1.66 -16.49 -1.14
C LYS A 177 -0.75 -17.71 -1.33
N TYR A 178 -0.82 -18.33 -2.52
CA TYR A 178 0.01 -19.48 -2.86
C TYR A 178 1.51 -19.14 -2.88
N SER A 179 1.90 -18.03 -3.50
CA SER A 179 3.29 -17.58 -3.60
C SER A 179 3.88 -17.25 -2.23
N VAL A 180 3.10 -16.62 -1.34
CA VAL A 180 3.51 -16.34 0.03
C VAL A 180 3.71 -17.64 0.83
N ASP A 181 2.76 -18.55 0.76
CA ASP A 181 2.86 -19.86 1.42
C ASP A 181 4.06 -20.66 0.92
N PHE A 182 4.29 -20.67 -0.39
CA PHE A 182 5.43 -21.34 -1.02
C PHE A 182 6.76 -20.77 -0.52
N TYR A 183 6.89 -19.45 -0.49
CA TYR A 183 8.09 -18.77 -0.01
C TYR A 183 8.38 -19.09 1.47
N TYR A 184 7.37 -19.03 2.34
CA TYR A 184 7.54 -19.33 3.77
C TYR A 184 7.87 -20.80 4.04
N ARG A 185 7.28 -21.73 3.30
CA ARG A 185 7.60 -23.17 3.40
C ARG A 185 9.05 -23.44 3.02
N HIS A 186 9.52 -22.91 1.89
CA HIS A 186 10.89 -23.12 1.44
C HIS A 186 11.95 -22.48 2.36
N LYS A 187 11.65 -21.31 2.95
CA LYS A 187 12.55 -20.66 3.91
C LYS A 187 12.70 -21.48 5.20
N LYS A 188 11.62 -22.07 5.71
CA LYS A 188 11.68 -22.95 6.90
C LYS A 188 12.52 -24.21 6.68
N VAL A 189 12.54 -24.75 5.46
CA VAL A 189 13.35 -25.93 5.11
C VAL A 189 14.84 -25.61 5.09
N LYS A 190 15.25 -24.42 4.60
CA LYS A 190 16.66 -24.01 4.58
C LYS A 190 17.24 -23.71 5.96
N ASN A 191 16.45 -23.22 6.91
CA ASN A 191 16.91 -22.93 8.28
C ASN A 191 16.96 -24.16 9.19
N LYS A 192 16.52 -25.33 8.72
CA LYS A 192 16.61 -26.62 9.46
C LYS A 192 17.82 -27.47 9.03
N LYS A 193 18.58 -27.04 8.02
CA LYS A 193 19.85 -27.64 7.61
C LYS A 193 20.99 -26.73 8.05
#